data_AF-A0A7C6Q9A0-F1
#
_entry.id   AF-A0A7C6Q9A0-F1
#
_cell.length_a   1.000
_cell.length_b   1.000
_cell.length_c   1.000
_cell.angle_alpha   90.00
_cell.angle_beta   90.00
_cell.angle_gamma   90.00
#
_symmetry.space_group_name_H-M   'P 1'
#
loop_
_entity.id
_entity.type
_entity.pdbx_description
1 polymer ?
#
loop_
_entity_poly.entity_id
_entity_poly.type
_entity_poly.pdbx_seq_one_letter_code
_entity_poly.pdbx_strand_id
1 'polypeptide(L)'
;MTVPKGKGKMGKKRRYLSLGLLVGLCFFIAAAAAKADEVFGAQEAEGQAQGTLHTYSLEDTVRAALKENSSVRQAQLQVEEAYARLVAQRGAAELRGFLRPAVRAGTFSRLDLAEKAVPDQDTRDAAAGDNAWEGAVQLGFTKAVPSGGRFSLELDWGLVQGLNSPVLGDESYTTALSSRMTWEQPLGRDPKTLEPWWSIQTAEDAYAKAKLAREAADREAILEVTELFFAAVKAQEDLDVALEILEAVQEQHRLVRERVSRGMGASLDLRTAEIELAAARYGVSQSRRRVDLTRQQLMNATGLSLSRMSRLVPPPPITWDAGLEATIAQVLEANTYLRALEIDLAAARRALRKAQQETWPEVNSSLSINEAGEWRVGVEASWYFWDGQEAAQRLEAAASELQRAAVALEAAAEAVRLEALSLYYEYLDCDERLQLAELEVARATELLEMTRRRYGLRMTTELEMMKALNELRSAKAEQAAAVYKRTAAAIQLFVKTNQLGRIFPNISWEQYD
;
A
#
# COMPACT_ATOMS: atom_id res chain seq x y z
N MET A 1 66.77 -43.97 -14.24
CA MET A 1 68.03 -43.24 -13.97
C MET A 1 67.91 -42.52 -12.64
N THR A 2 68.92 -42.69 -11.81
CA THR A 2 69.08 -42.21 -10.43
C THR A 2 69.34 -40.69 -10.34
N VAL A 3 68.65 -40.06 -9.39
CA VAL A 3 68.93 -38.88 -8.51
C VAL A 3 70.06 -37.89 -8.90
N PRO A 4 69.85 -36.59 -8.63
CA PRO A 4 70.73 -35.95 -7.64
C PRO A 4 70.01 -35.18 -6.52
N LYS A 5 70.62 -35.25 -5.34
CA LYS A 5 70.28 -34.55 -4.10
C LYS A 5 70.58 -33.05 -4.22
N GLY A 6 69.72 -32.22 -3.64
CA GLY A 6 70.04 -30.85 -3.24
C GLY A 6 69.42 -30.53 -1.88
N LYS A 7 70.21 -30.58 -0.81
CA LYS A 7 69.85 -29.99 0.49
C LYS A 7 70.01 -28.46 0.38
N GLY A 8 68.93 -27.72 0.56
CA GLY A 8 68.94 -26.26 0.63
C GLY A 8 67.85 -25.76 1.59
N LYS A 9 68.27 -25.08 2.65
CA LYS A 9 67.45 -24.51 3.74
C LYS A 9 66.25 -23.70 3.22
N MET A 10 65.02 -24.06 3.61
CA MET A 10 63.86 -23.15 3.52
C MET A 10 63.59 -22.53 4.90
N GLY A 11 64.08 -21.30 5.07
CA GLY A 11 63.64 -20.41 6.13
C GLY A 11 62.35 -19.68 5.73
N LYS A 12 61.38 -19.68 6.65
CA LYS A 12 60.35 -18.65 6.90
C LYS A 12 60.06 -17.68 5.74
N LYS A 13 59.09 -17.98 4.87
CA LYS A 13 58.34 -16.98 4.08
C LYS A 13 57.14 -17.60 3.34
N ARG A 14 56.17 -18.16 4.07
CA ARG A 14 54.83 -18.49 3.56
C ARG A 14 53.82 -18.42 4.71
N ARG A 15 53.59 -17.22 5.24
CA ARG A 15 52.57 -16.98 6.30
C ARG A 15 51.73 -15.71 6.11
N TYR A 16 51.76 -15.08 4.94
CA TYR A 16 51.10 -13.77 4.74
C TYR A 16 50.19 -13.65 3.51
N LEU A 17 49.88 -14.75 2.79
CA LEU A 17 48.99 -14.64 1.62
C LEU A 17 47.50 -14.95 1.88
N SER A 18 47.13 -15.51 3.03
CA SER A 18 45.72 -15.86 3.33
C SER A 18 44.99 -14.87 4.25
N LEU A 19 45.70 -13.93 4.89
CA LEU A 19 45.08 -12.93 5.78
C LEU A 19 44.72 -11.61 5.05
N GLY A 20 45.42 -11.29 3.95
CA GLY A 20 45.21 -10.04 3.21
C GLY A 20 43.92 -9.97 2.41
N LEU A 21 43.39 -11.12 1.97
CA LEU A 21 42.19 -11.18 1.13
C LEU A 21 40.89 -11.07 1.97
N LEU A 22 40.96 -11.41 3.27
CA LEU A 22 39.87 -11.29 4.23
C LEU A 22 39.78 -9.91 4.89
N VAL A 23 40.92 -9.23 5.11
CA VAL A 23 40.93 -7.84 5.60
C VAL A 23 40.53 -6.84 4.51
N GLY A 24 40.80 -7.15 3.24
CA GLY A 24 40.41 -6.32 2.09
C GLY A 24 38.89 -6.32 1.80
N LEU A 25 38.20 -7.44 2.05
CA LEU A 25 36.76 -7.54 1.81
C LEU A 25 35.93 -6.82 2.89
N CYS A 26 36.41 -6.82 4.15
CA CYS A 26 35.78 -6.07 5.25
C CYS A 26 35.97 -4.55 5.13
N PHE A 27 37.07 -4.08 4.53
CA PHE A 27 37.27 -2.64 4.28
C PHE A 27 36.44 -2.10 3.10
N PHE A 28 36.11 -2.94 2.11
CA PHE A 28 35.24 -2.54 1.01
C PHE A 28 33.76 -2.43 1.41
N ILE A 29 33.30 -3.24 2.37
CA ILE A 29 31.93 -3.15 2.92
C ILE A 29 31.81 -1.96 3.89
N ALA A 30 32.88 -1.59 4.61
CA ALA A 30 32.90 -0.40 5.46
C ALA A 30 32.98 0.93 4.66
N ALA A 31 33.58 0.93 3.46
CA ALA A 31 33.67 2.12 2.59
C ALA A 31 32.38 2.37 1.76
N ALA A 32 31.52 1.37 1.59
CA ALA A 32 30.22 1.52 0.93
C ALA A 32 29.13 2.07 1.88
N ALA A 33 29.30 1.92 3.20
CA ALA A 33 28.39 2.45 4.22
C ALA A 33 28.67 3.92 4.60
N ALA A 34 29.81 4.49 4.18
CA ALA A 34 30.20 5.88 4.48
C ALA A 34 29.86 6.89 3.36
N LYS A 35 29.08 6.48 2.35
CA LYS A 35 28.55 7.36 1.28
C LYS A 35 27.03 7.39 1.18
N ALA A 36 26.33 6.89 2.19
CA ALA A 36 24.86 6.86 2.25
C ALA A 36 24.25 8.01 3.09
N ASP A 37 25.05 9.01 3.48
CA ASP A 37 24.61 10.15 4.31
C ASP A 37 24.67 11.53 3.60
N GLU A 38 24.73 11.56 2.26
CA GLU A 38 24.70 12.80 1.47
C GLU A 38 23.70 12.75 0.30
N VAL A 39 22.48 12.25 0.52
CA VAL A 39 21.38 12.37 -0.48
C VAL A 39 20.06 12.90 0.10
N PHE A 40 19.96 13.15 1.41
CA PHE A 40 18.80 13.81 2.02
C PHE A 40 19.19 15.19 2.56
N GLY A 41 19.50 16.10 1.65
CA GLY A 41 19.93 17.45 2.00
C GLY A 41 19.90 18.42 0.84
N ALA A 42 18.84 18.40 0.02
CA ALA A 42 18.52 19.47 -0.93
C ALA A 42 17.10 19.30 -1.50
N GLN A 43 16.09 19.54 -0.66
CA GLN A 43 14.90 20.23 -1.15
C GLN A 43 14.75 21.46 -0.27
N GLU A 44 15.60 22.43 -0.57
CA GLU A 44 15.37 23.81 -0.21
C GLU A 44 13.99 24.21 -0.70
N ALA A 45 13.28 24.88 0.20
CA ALA A 45 12.02 25.53 -0.03
C ALA A 45 12.18 26.59 -1.12
N GLU A 46 12.01 26.21 -2.38
CA GLU A 46 11.75 27.15 -3.45
C GLU A 46 10.27 27.53 -3.43
N GLY A 47 10.01 28.81 -3.19
CA GLY A 47 8.73 29.43 -3.54
C GLY A 47 7.95 30.06 -2.39
N GLN A 48 8.58 30.93 -1.58
CA GLN A 48 7.85 32.13 -1.16
C GLN A 48 7.64 33.01 -2.41
N ALA A 49 6.67 32.62 -3.24
CA ALA A 49 6.20 33.43 -4.34
C ALA A 49 5.25 34.49 -3.79
N GLN A 50 5.64 35.74 -4.01
CA GLN A 50 4.85 36.94 -3.76
C GLN A 50 3.48 36.85 -4.46
N GLY A 51 2.40 37.05 -3.70
CA GLY A 51 1.19 37.74 -4.16
C GLY A 51 0.47 37.25 -5.43
N THR A 52 0.70 36.04 -5.93
CA THR A 52 -0.06 35.48 -7.05
C THR A 52 -1.30 34.74 -6.52
N LEU A 53 -2.47 35.17 -6.99
CA LEU A 53 -3.76 34.54 -6.68
C LEU A 53 -3.79 33.16 -7.36
N HIS A 54 -3.32 32.12 -6.66
CA HIS A 54 -3.31 30.77 -7.20
C HIS A 54 -4.72 30.20 -7.22
N THR A 55 -5.21 29.87 -8.41
CA THR A 55 -6.48 29.15 -8.61
C THR A 55 -6.19 27.66 -8.67
N TYR A 56 -6.89 26.87 -7.85
CA TYR A 56 -6.80 25.41 -7.90
C TYR A 56 -8.12 24.85 -8.44
N SER A 57 -8.00 23.96 -9.43
CA SER A 57 -9.12 23.15 -9.92
C SER A 57 -9.27 21.88 -9.08
N LEU A 58 -10.42 21.21 -9.23
CA LEU A 58 -10.63 19.89 -8.61
C LEU A 58 -9.55 18.89 -9.06
N GLU A 59 -9.18 18.89 -10.34
CA GLU A 59 -8.16 17.99 -10.90
C GLU A 59 -6.78 18.22 -10.26
N ASP A 60 -6.39 19.48 -10.01
CA ASP A 60 -5.13 19.80 -9.34
C ASP A 60 -5.12 19.30 -7.89
N THR A 61 -6.25 19.44 -7.18
CA THR A 61 -6.37 18.96 -5.80
C THR A 61 -6.34 17.43 -5.71
N VAL A 62 -6.99 16.73 -6.65
CA VAL A 62 -6.95 15.27 -6.74
C VAL A 62 -5.54 14.77 -7.06
N ARG A 63 -4.86 15.41 -8.02
CA ARG A 63 -3.46 15.08 -8.35
C ARG A 63 -2.54 15.23 -7.15
N ALA A 64 -2.69 16.30 -6.38
CA ALA A 64 -1.90 16.51 -5.17
C ALA A 64 -2.19 15.45 -4.10
N ALA A 65 -3.47 15.09 -3.91
CA ALA A 65 -3.86 14.05 -2.97
C ALA A 65 -3.29 12.67 -3.34
N LEU A 66 -3.33 12.27 -4.60
CA LEU A 66 -2.76 10.98 -5.04
C LEU A 66 -1.25 10.88 -4.79
N LYS A 67 -0.56 12.01 -4.60
CA LYS A 67 0.87 12.06 -4.28
C LYS A 67 1.15 12.11 -2.78
N GLU A 68 0.42 12.96 -2.04
CA GLU A 68 0.76 13.31 -0.66
C GLU A 68 -0.16 12.69 0.40
N ASN A 69 -1.32 12.14 0.02
CA ASN A 69 -2.26 11.56 0.97
C ASN A 69 -1.62 10.40 1.76
N SER A 70 -1.84 10.39 3.08
CA SER A 70 -1.25 9.39 3.95
C SER A 70 -1.79 7.98 3.72
N SER A 71 -3.08 7.81 3.38
CA SER A 71 -3.67 6.49 3.16
C SER A 71 -3.09 5.83 1.89
N VAL A 72 -2.98 6.61 0.81
CA VAL A 72 -2.33 6.20 -0.44
C VAL A 72 -0.87 5.83 -0.22
N ARG A 73 -0.11 6.65 0.52
CA ARG A 73 1.29 6.35 0.85
C ARG A 73 1.44 5.08 1.70
N GLN A 74 0.55 4.87 2.67
CA GLN A 74 0.54 3.63 3.46
C GLN A 74 0.26 2.41 2.59
N ALA A 75 -0.72 2.48 1.68
CA ALA A 75 -1.01 1.41 0.76
C ALA A 75 0.16 1.13 -0.20
N GLN A 76 0.84 2.18 -0.69
CA GLN A 76 2.05 2.04 -1.50
C GLN A 76 3.18 1.33 -0.73
N LEU A 77 3.43 1.68 0.53
CA LEU A 77 4.42 0.99 1.36
C LEU A 77 4.07 -0.49 1.57
N GLN A 78 2.78 -0.83 1.69
CA GLN A 78 2.33 -2.22 1.77
C GLN A 78 2.59 -2.98 0.45
N VAL A 79 2.41 -2.33 -0.71
CA VAL A 79 2.77 -2.89 -2.01
C VAL A 79 4.27 -3.17 -2.10
N GLU A 80 5.10 -2.23 -1.66
CA GLU A 80 6.56 -2.37 -1.64
C GLU A 80 7.01 -3.48 -0.69
N GLU A 81 6.41 -3.58 0.50
CA GLU A 81 6.67 -4.66 1.45
C GLU A 81 6.28 -6.02 0.87
N ALA A 82 5.09 -6.13 0.27
CA ALA A 82 4.63 -7.36 -0.38
C ALA A 82 5.53 -7.75 -1.57
N TYR A 83 5.99 -6.76 -2.34
CA TYR A 83 6.95 -6.98 -3.42
C TYR A 83 8.31 -7.46 -2.90
N ALA A 84 8.84 -6.84 -1.84
CA ALA A 84 10.09 -7.27 -1.22
C ALA A 84 10.00 -8.71 -0.69
N ARG A 85 8.86 -9.08 -0.09
CA ARG A 85 8.57 -10.47 0.31
C ARG A 85 8.53 -11.41 -0.89
N LEU A 86 7.88 -11.02 -1.98
CA LEU A 86 7.85 -11.80 -3.22
C LEU A 86 9.26 -12.03 -3.78
N VAL A 87 10.07 -10.97 -3.87
CA VAL A 87 11.46 -11.06 -4.33
C VAL A 87 12.29 -11.96 -3.40
N ALA A 88 12.10 -11.86 -2.08
CA ALA A 88 12.78 -12.73 -1.12
C ALA A 88 12.41 -14.22 -1.30
N GLN A 89 11.13 -14.52 -1.57
CA GLN A 89 10.68 -15.89 -1.87
C GLN A 89 11.20 -16.38 -3.23
N ARG A 90 11.23 -15.52 -4.26
CA ARG A 90 11.84 -15.85 -5.56
C ARG A 90 13.34 -16.12 -5.43
N GLY A 91 14.05 -15.34 -4.60
CA GLY A 91 15.44 -15.63 -4.22
C GLY A 91 15.62 -16.94 -3.44
N ALA A 92 14.54 -17.56 -2.95
CA ALA A 92 14.56 -18.93 -2.42
C ALA A 92 14.61 -20.01 -3.49
N ALA A 93 14.08 -19.71 -4.68
CA ALA A 93 14.20 -20.57 -5.84
C ALA A 93 15.57 -20.51 -6.50
N GLU A 94 16.24 -19.37 -6.39
CA GLU A 94 17.55 -19.15 -7.00
C GLU A 94 18.68 -19.91 -6.31
N LEU A 95 19.87 -19.88 -6.91
CA LEU A 95 21.07 -20.50 -6.35
C LEU A 95 21.47 -19.78 -5.06
N ARG A 96 21.34 -20.46 -3.92
CA ARG A 96 21.73 -19.96 -2.61
C ARG A 96 23.09 -20.51 -2.20
N GLY A 97 24.09 -19.64 -2.11
CA GLY A 97 25.35 -19.96 -1.45
C GLY A 97 25.23 -19.84 0.07
N PHE A 98 25.87 -20.72 0.82
CA PHE A 98 25.98 -20.63 2.27
C PHE A 98 27.41 -20.91 2.74
N LEU A 99 27.78 -20.28 3.86
CA LEU A 99 29.02 -20.51 4.57
C LEU A 99 28.68 -20.76 6.04
N ARG A 100 29.06 -21.93 6.55
CA ARG A 100 28.85 -22.34 7.95
C ARG A 100 30.21 -22.59 8.60
N PRO A 101 30.79 -21.58 9.27
CA PRO A 101 31.90 -21.83 10.18
C PRO A 101 31.37 -22.51 11.44
N ALA A 102 32.09 -23.49 11.95
CA ALA A 102 31.81 -24.13 13.22
C ALA A 102 33.10 -24.26 14.02
N VAL A 103 33.02 -23.98 15.32
CA VAL A 103 34.11 -24.20 16.28
C VAL A 103 33.54 -25.00 17.43
N ARG A 104 34.19 -26.10 17.77
CA ARG A 104 33.79 -26.95 18.89
C ARG A 104 35.02 -27.30 19.72
N ALA A 105 34.83 -27.54 21.00
CA ALA A 105 35.89 -27.96 21.90
C ALA A 105 35.33 -29.00 22.87
N GLY A 106 36.15 -29.96 23.25
CA GLY A 106 35.74 -31.04 24.14
C GLY A 106 36.72 -32.20 24.07
N THR A 107 36.24 -33.37 24.48
CA THR A 107 37.01 -34.61 24.40
C THR A 107 37.20 -35.02 22.93
N PHE A 108 38.43 -35.34 22.54
CA PHE A 108 38.82 -35.64 21.17
C PHE A 108 37.94 -36.71 20.50
N SER A 109 37.61 -37.80 21.21
CA SER A 109 36.72 -38.86 20.68
C SER A 109 35.27 -38.43 20.41
N ARG A 110 34.85 -37.25 20.86
CA ARG A 110 33.51 -36.69 20.62
C ARG A 110 33.50 -35.56 19.57
N LEU A 111 34.64 -35.25 18.98
CA LEU A 111 34.75 -34.25 17.91
C LEU A 111 34.46 -34.91 16.56
N ASP A 112 33.68 -34.24 15.70
CA ASP A 112 33.21 -34.79 14.42
C ASP A 112 34.35 -34.99 13.42
N LEU A 113 35.39 -34.16 13.51
CA LEU A 113 36.53 -34.16 12.61
C LEU A 113 37.70 -35.01 13.12
N ALA A 114 37.68 -35.45 14.38
CA ALA A 114 38.80 -36.21 14.98
C ALA A 114 39.16 -37.47 14.18
N GLU A 115 38.15 -38.20 13.73
CA GLU A 115 38.34 -39.42 12.95
C GLU A 115 38.93 -39.16 11.55
N LYS A 116 38.60 -38.01 10.96
CA LYS A 116 38.99 -37.63 9.59
C LYS A 116 40.30 -36.84 9.53
N ALA A 117 40.64 -36.11 10.59
CA ALA A 117 41.81 -35.23 10.65
C ALA A 117 43.09 -35.98 11.06
N VAL A 118 42.96 -37.00 11.94
CA VAL A 118 44.09 -37.81 12.41
C VAL A 118 44.04 -39.18 11.72
N PRO A 119 44.88 -39.42 10.70
CA PRO A 119 44.80 -40.66 9.91
C PRO A 119 45.32 -41.90 10.65
N ASP A 120 46.23 -41.71 11.61
CA ASP A 120 46.79 -42.81 12.39
C ASP A 120 45.80 -43.31 13.45
N GLN A 121 45.61 -44.62 13.53
CA GLN A 121 44.65 -45.24 14.44
C GLN A 121 45.16 -45.27 15.89
N ASP A 122 46.44 -45.61 16.08
CA ASP A 122 47.05 -45.68 17.42
C ASP A 122 47.06 -44.31 18.10
N THR A 123 47.36 -43.25 17.35
CA THR A 123 47.29 -41.86 17.84
C THR A 123 45.87 -41.45 18.22
N ARG A 124 44.84 -41.87 17.47
CA ARG A 124 43.44 -41.56 17.80
C ARG A 124 43.00 -42.25 19.09
N ASP A 125 43.34 -43.53 19.25
CA ASP A 125 42.97 -44.32 20.42
C ASP A 125 43.68 -43.79 21.68
N ALA A 126 44.95 -43.40 21.56
CA ALA A 126 45.71 -42.78 22.65
C ALA A 126 45.18 -41.39 23.03
N ALA A 127 44.77 -40.59 22.04
CA ALA A 127 44.23 -39.24 22.26
C ALA A 127 42.74 -39.22 22.62
N ALA A 128 42.05 -40.37 22.66
CA ALA A 128 40.60 -40.46 22.77
C ALA A 128 40.01 -39.68 23.97
N GLY A 129 40.75 -39.59 25.08
CA GLY A 129 40.35 -38.88 26.30
C GLY A 129 40.86 -37.44 26.40
N ASP A 130 41.70 -36.99 25.46
CA ASP A 130 42.35 -35.68 25.54
C ASP A 130 41.39 -34.56 25.20
N ASN A 131 41.65 -33.38 25.79
CA ASN A 131 40.96 -32.16 25.39
C ASN A 131 41.51 -31.69 24.05
N ALA A 132 40.60 -31.38 23.13
CA ALA A 132 40.92 -30.84 21.83
C ALA A 132 39.87 -29.81 21.41
N TRP A 133 40.19 -29.04 20.38
CA TRP A 133 39.23 -28.20 19.68
C TRP A 133 39.27 -28.50 18.19
N GLU A 134 38.14 -28.32 17.52
CA GLU A 134 38.02 -28.41 16.08
C GLU A 134 37.45 -27.13 15.50
N GLY A 135 37.95 -26.76 14.32
CA GLY A 135 37.41 -25.71 13.48
C GLY A 135 37.01 -26.29 12.14
N ALA A 136 35.73 -26.17 11.77
CA ALA A 136 35.20 -26.61 10.49
C ALA A 136 34.70 -25.41 9.70
N VAL A 137 34.83 -25.46 8.38
CA VAL A 137 34.17 -24.55 7.47
C VAL A 137 33.47 -25.38 6.41
N GLN A 138 32.17 -25.19 6.32
CA GLN A 138 31.33 -25.75 5.27
C GLN A 138 30.92 -24.62 4.33
N LEU A 139 31.22 -24.77 3.05
CA LEU A 139 30.73 -23.91 1.98
C LEU A 139 29.80 -24.74 1.10
N GLY A 140 28.64 -24.22 0.77
CA GLY A 140 27.75 -24.96 -0.12
C GLY A 140 26.83 -24.10 -0.95
N PHE A 141 26.18 -24.75 -1.89
CA PHE A 141 25.18 -24.16 -2.76
C PHE A 141 23.95 -25.03 -2.76
N THR A 142 22.77 -24.42 -2.70
CA THR A 142 21.50 -25.12 -2.91
C THR A 142 20.73 -24.43 -4.02
N LYS A 143 20.00 -25.21 -4.83
CA LYS A 143 19.14 -24.68 -5.88
C LYS A 143 17.88 -25.53 -5.96
N ALA A 144 16.73 -24.89 -5.86
CA ALA A 144 15.46 -25.55 -6.13
C ALA A 144 15.25 -25.67 -7.66
N VAL A 145 14.64 -26.77 -8.08
CA VAL A 145 14.46 -27.15 -9.48
C VAL A 145 12.97 -27.04 -9.81
N PRO A 146 12.57 -26.56 -11.01
CA PRO A 146 11.16 -26.40 -11.39
C PRO A 146 10.27 -27.64 -11.18
N SER A 147 10.86 -28.83 -11.21
CA SER A 147 10.21 -30.11 -10.91
C SER A 147 9.90 -30.35 -9.42
N GLY A 148 10.17 -29.39 -8.53
CA GLY A 148 10.04 -29.54 -7.07
C GLY A 148 11.26 -30.21 -6.43
N GLY A 149 12.26 -30.60 -7.22
CA GLY A 149 13.51 -31.17 -6.73
C GLY A 149 14.46 -30.12 -6.14
N ARG A 150 15.50 -30.59 -5.48
CA ARG A 150 16.54 -29.75 -4.87
C ARG A 150 17.90 -30.31 -5.21
N PHE A 151 18.74 -29.44 -5.75
CA PHE A 151 20.15 -29.67 -5.93
C PHE A 151 20.92 -29.08 -4.75
N SER A 152 21.92 -29.78 -4.25
CA SER A 152 22.92 -29.18 -3.36
C SER A 152 24.35 -29.66 -3.63
N LEU A 153 25.29 -28.76 -3.39
CA LEU A 153 26.73 -29.00 -3.39
C LEU A 153 27.28 -28.54 -2.06
N GLU A 154 28.00 -29.40 -1.36
CA GLU A 154 28.65 -29.11 -0.08
C GLU A 154 30.15 -29.37 -0.21
N LEU A 155 30.94 -28.44 0.30
CA LEU A 155 32.39 -28.48 0.38
C LEU A 155 32.78 -28.28 1.84
N ASP A 156 33.37 -29.30 2.44
CA ASP A 156 33.72 -29.31 3.86
C ASP A 156 35.23 -29.44 4.02
N TRP A 157 35.81 -28.61 4.89
CA TRP A 157 37.18 -28.77 5.36
C TRP A 157 37.27 -28.32 6.81
N GLY A 158 38.26 -28.83 7.53
CA GLY A 158 38.45 -28.43 8.91
C GLY A 158 39.79 -28.85 9.46
N LEU A 159 39.95 -28.56 10.74
CA LEU A 159 41.14 -28.86 11.49
C LEU A 159 40.80 -29.21 12.93
N VAL A 160 41.65 -30.01 13.55
CA VAL A 160 41.58 -30.42 14.95
C VAL A 160 42.94 -30.14 15.58
N GLN A 161 42.94 -29.63 16.79
CA GLN A 161 44.17 -29.39 17.54
C GLN A 161 43.96 -29.72 19.02
N GLY A 162 44.97 -30.30 19.65
CA GLY A 162 44.97 -30.58 21.09
C GLY A 162 44.92 -29.30 21.94
N LEU A 163 44.26 -29.37 23.10
CA LEU A 163 44.29 -28.35 24.15
C LEU A 163 45.09 -28.90 25.33
N ASN A 164 46.38 -28.61 25.36
CA ASN A 164 47.32 -29.21 26.32
C ASN A 164 47.27 -30.75 26.30
N SER A 165 47.03 -31.33 25.12
CA SER A 165 46.95 -32.76 24.94
C SER A 165 48.37 -33.36 25.01
N PRO A 166 48.62 -34.35 25.89
CA PRO A 166 49.91 -35.05 25.94
C PRO A 166 50.19 -35.86 24.67
N VAL A 167 49.16 -36.25 23.91
CA VAL A 167 49.27 -37.08 22.71
C VAL A 167 49.30 -36.25 21.43
N LEU A 168 48.37 -35.32 21.25
CA LEU A 168 48.26 -34.45 20.06
C LEU A 168 49.17 -33.22 20.12
N GLY A 169 49.58 -32.80 21.34
CA GLY A 169 50.39 -31.61 21.55
C GLY A 169 49.74 -30.32 21.02
N ASP A 170 50.59 -29.38 20.60
CA ASP A 170 50.18 -28.12 19.94
C ASP A 170 50.04 -28.28 18.42
N GLU A 171 50.08 -29.51 17.89
CA GLU A 171 50.00 -29.74 16.44
C GLU A 171 48.56 -29.66 15.93
N SER A 172 48.39 -28.99 14.78
CA SER A 172 47.11 -28.90 14.09
C SER A 172 47.00 -29.95 13.00
N TYR A 173 46.00 -30.82 13.12
CA TYR A 173 45.64 -31.84 12.14
C TYR A 173 44.55 -31.29 11.23
N THR A 174 44.66 -31.45 9.92
CA THR A 174 43.69 -30.92 8.95
C THR A 174 42.98 -32.05 8.24
N THR A 175 41.69 -31.90 7.99
CA THR A 175 40.96 -32.81 7.10
C THR A 175 41.29 -32.47 5.64
N ALA A 176 41.25 -33.48 4.77
CA ALA A 176 41.18 -33.22 3.34
C ALA A 176 39.86 -32.48 3.00
N LEU A 177 39.85 -31.78 1.86
CA LEU A 177 38.62 -31.20 1.31
C LEU A 177 37.70 -32.35 0.86
N SER A 178 36.52 -32.47 1.47
CA SER A 178 35.47 -33.37 1.00
C SER A 178 34.41 -32.59 0.23
N SER A 179 33.89 -33.17 -0.85
CA SER A 179 32.84 -32.56 -1.66
C SER A 179 31.68 -33.53 -1.84
N ARG A 180 30.47 -33.10 -1.52
CA ARG A 180 29.25 -33.89 -1.71
C ARG A 180 28.28 -33.16 -2.61
N MET A 181 27.90 -33.81 -3.70
CA MET A 181 26.81 -33.38 -4.56
C MET A 181 25.57 -34.21 -4.21
N THR A 182 24.42 -33.58 -3.96
CA THR A 182 23.16 -34.30 -3.76
C THR A 182 22.04 -33.72 -4.64
N TRP A 183 21.16 -34.60 -5.06
CA TRP A 183 19.95 -34.29 -5.80
C TRP A 183 18.78 -35.00 -5.15
N GLU A 184 17.77 -34.25 -4.72
CA GLU A 184 16.52 -34.75 -4.16
C GLU A 184 15.39 -34.45 -5.14
N GLN A 185 14.52 -35.41 -5.42
CA GLN A 185 13.39 -35.25 -6.33
C GLN A 185 12.13 -35.89 -5.73
N PRO A 186 11.13 -35.09 -5.32
CA PRO A 186 9.82 -35.61 -4.98
C PRO A 186 9.14 -36.18 -6.23
N LEU A 187 8.46 -37.31 -6.07
CA LEU A 187 7.77 -38.06 -7.11
C LEU A 187 6.26 -38.04 -6.84
N GLY A 188 5.46 -37.86 -7.89
CA GLY A 188 4.00 -37.95 -7.81
C GLY A 188 3.28 -36.75 -7.15
N ARG A 189 4.01 -35.71 -6.73
CA ARG A 189 3.43 -34.45 -6.21
C ARG A 189 3.49 -33.34 -7.26
N ASP A 190 2.53 -32.42 -7.22
CA ASP A 190 2.57 -31.23 -8.08
C ASP A 190 3.70 -30.30 -7.57
N PRO A 191 4.68 -29.92 -8.41
CA PRO A 191 5.75 -29.01 -7.99
C PRO A 191 5.24 -27.69 -7.39
N LYS A 192 4.04 -27.24 -7.77
CA LYS A 192 3.44 -26.00 -7.28
C LYS A 192 2.98 -26.06 -5.83
N THR A 193 2.74 -27.24 -5.27
CA THR A 193 2.33 -27.42 -3.86
C THR A 193 3.52 -27.55 -2.91
N LEU A 194 4.73 -27.69 -3.47
CA LEU A 194 5.99 -27.87 -2.75
C LEU A 194 6.72 -26.55 -2.55
N GLU A 195 7.60 -26.53 -1.54
CA GLU A 195 8.46 -25.39 -1.30
C GLU A 195 9.64 -25.36 -2.29
N PRO A 196 10.06 -24.17 -2.76
CA PRO A 196 9.53 -22.86 -2.39
C PRO A 196 8.44 -22.32 -3.36
N TRP A 197 7.88 -23.14 -4.26
CA TRP A 197 6.95 -22.65 -5.29
C TRP A 197 5.60 -22.27 -4.68
N TRP A 198 5.19 -23.00 -3.65
CA TRP A 198 4.03 -22.68 -2.83
C TRP A 198 4.17 -21.29 -2.19
N SER A 199 5.29 -21.01 -1.51
CA SER A 199 5.53 -19.71 -0.86
C SER A 199 5.73 -18.57 -1.85
N ILE A 200 6.27 -18.83 -3.04
CA ILE A 200 6.31 -17.83 -4.12
C ILE A 200 4.89 -17.49 -4.57
N GLN A 201 4.04 -18.49 -4.82
CA GLN A 201 2.67 -18.25 -5.24
C GLN A 201 1.84 -17.50 -4.19
N THR A 202 1.97 -17.84 -2.91
CA THR A 202 1.26 -17.10 -1.85
C THR A 202 1.77 -15.67 -1.72
N ALA A 203 3.06 -15.42 -1.95
CA ALA A 203 3.62 -14.07 -2.02
C ALA A 203 3.15 -13.30 -3.26
N GLU A 204 2.96 -13.96 -4.40
CA GLU A 204 2.38 -13.37 -5.62
C GLU A 204 0.92 -12.95 -5.38
N ASP A 205 0.12 -13.81 -4.78
CA ASP A 205 -1.27 -13.50 -4.40
C ASP A 205 -1.31 -12.30 -3.43
N ALA A 206 -0.44 -12.29 -2.41
CA ALA A 206 -0.35 -11.19 -1.45
C ALA A 206 0.06 -9.86 -2.12
N TYR A 207 1.01 -9.90 -3.05
CA TYR A 207 1.42 -8.73 -3.83
C TYR A 207 0.29 -8.21 -4.73
N ALA A 208 -0.42 -9.11 -5.42
CA ALA A 208 -1.56 -8.74 -6.24
C ALA A 208 -2.68 -8.12 -5.40
N LYS A 209 -3.00 -8.68 -4.23
CA LYS A 209 -3.96 -8.09 -3.29
C LYS A 209 -3.52 -6.73 -2.75
N ALA A 210 -2.22 -6.55 -2.46
CA ALA A 210 -1.69 -5.26 -2.03
C ALA A 210 -1.86 -4.18 -3.12
N LYS A 211 -1.66 -4.54 -4.40
CA LYS A 211 -1.95 -3.63 -5.51
C LYS A 211 -3.43 -3.22 -5.57
N LEU A 212 -4.34 -4.19 -5.46
CA LEU A 212 -5.78 -3.93 -5.43
C LEU A 212 -6.19 -3.05 -4.24
N ALA A 213 -5.52 -3.21 -3.09
CA ALA A 213 -5.73 -2.36 -1.91
C ALA A 213 -5.25 -0.91 -2.14
N ARG A 214 -4.13 -0.73 -2.85
CA ARG A 214 -3.67 0.60 -3.29
C ARG A 214 -4.66 1.24 -4.25
N GLU A 215 -5.13 0.52 -5.27
CA GLU A 215 -6.16 1.01 -6.19
C GLU A 215 -7.44 1.43 -5.42
N ALA A 216 -7.82 0.69 -4.38
CA ALA A 216 -8.95 1.06 -3.51
C ALA A 216 -8.68 2.36 -2.73
N ALA A 217 -7.49 2.49 -2.14
CA ALA A 217 -7.08 3.69 -1.41
C ALA A 217 -7.02 4.93 -2.31
N ASP A 218 -6.57 4.80 -3.55
CA ASP A 218 -6.56 5.88 -4.54
C ASP A 218 -7.99 6.37 -4.82
N ARG A 219 -8.93 5.43 -5.05
CA ARG A 219 -10.35 5.75 -5.29
C ARG A 219 -10.99 6.43 -4.09
N GLU A 220 -10.72 5.95 -2.88
CA GLU A 220 -11.26 6.54 -1.66
C GLU A 220 -10.69 7.95 -1.40
N ALA A 221 -9.39 8.15 -1.63
CA ALA A 221 -8.77 9.47 -1.56
C ALA A 221 -9.37 10.46 -2.59
N ILE A 222 -9.65 10.00 -3.82
CA ILE A 222 -10.32 10.83 -4.83
C ILE A 222 -11.71 11.28 -4.36
N LEU A 223 -12.51 10.37 -3.79
CA LEU A 223 -13.85 10.69 -3.29
C LEU A 223 -13.79 11.66 -2.11
N GLU A 224 -12.96 11.37 -1.12
CA GLU A 224 -12.78 12.21 0.06
C GLU A 224 -12.36 13.64 -0.33
N VAL A 225 -11.37 13.77 -1.22
CA VAL A 225 -10.87 15.07 -1.68
C VAL A 225 -11.91 15.81 -2.49
N THR A 226 -12.70 15.10 -3.30
CA THR A 226 -13.80 15.69 -4.07
C THR A 226 -14.86 16.29 -3.13
N GLU A 227 -15.26 15.55 -2.09
CA GLU A 227 -16.21 16.05 -1.09
C GLU A 227 -15.67 17.26 -0.32
N LEU A 228 -14.41 17.19 0.14
CA LEU A 228 -13.74 18.29 0.82
C LEU A 228 -13.59 19.52 -0.08
N PHE A 229 -13.32 19.32 -1.37
CA PHE A 229 -13.22 20.39 -2.36
C PHE A 229 -14.57 21.11 -2.52
N PHE A 230 -15.66 20.38 -2.75
CA PHE A 230 -16.99 20.98 -2.87
C PHE A 230 -17.43 21.66 -1.56
N ALA A 231 -17.10 21.09 -0.40
CA ALA A 231 -17.37 21.72 0.89
C ALA A 231 -16.60 23.05 1.06
N ALA A 232 -15.35 23.11 0.59
CA ALA A 232 -14.53 24.33 0.62
C ALA A 232 -14.99 25.38 -0.39
N VAL A 233 -15.41 24.99 -1.60
CA VAL A 233 -16.00 25.88 -2.60
C VAL A 233 -17.29 26.49 -2.07
N LYS A 234 -18.21 25.65 -1.54
CA LYS A 234 -19.46 26.13 -0.93
C LYS A 234 -19.21 27.11 0.20
N ALA A 235 -18.25 26.82 1.08
CA ALA A 235 -17.90 27.74 2.18
C ALA A 235 -17.38 29.10 1.66
N GLN A 236 -16.65 29.12 0.54
CA GLN A 236 -16.18 30.36 -0.09
C GLN A 236 -17.35 31.19 -0.61
N GLU A 237 -18.30 30.55 -1.30
CA GLU A 237 -19.51 31.22 -1.80
C GLU A 237 -20.38 31.75 -0.65
N ASP A 238 -20.57 30.96 0.41
CA ASP A 238 -21.30 31.38 1.61
C ASP A 238 -20.64 32.59 2.30
N LEU A 239 -19.31 32.73 2.20
CA LEU A 239 -18.59 33.89 2.70
C LEU A 239 -18.81 35.11 1.81
N ASP A 240 -18.75 34.96 0.49
CA ASP A 240 -18.99 36.05 -0.45
C ASP A 240 -20.41 36.60 -0.27
N VAL A 241 -21.41 35.72 -0.15
CA VAL A 241 -22.80 36.11 0.17
C VAL A 241 -22.92 36.80 1.52
N ALA A 242 -22.24 36.31 2.57
CA ALA A 242 -22.27 36.95 3.88
C ALA A 242 -21.64 38.36 3.87
N LEU A 243 -20.60 38.58 3.05
CA LEU A 243 -19.97 39.89 2.87
C LEU A 243 -20.91 40.88 2.16
N GLU A 244 -21.60 40.44 1.09
CA GLU A 244 -22.61 41.25 0.41
C GLU A 244 -23.77 41.64 1.35
N ILE A 245 -24.25 40.71 2.18
CA ILE A 245 -25.27 40.98 3.20
C ILE A 245 -24.77 42.02 4.21
N LEU A 246 -23.52 41.89 4.68
CA LEU A 246 -22.93 42.83 5.62
C LEU A 246 -22.85 44.25 5.03
N GLU A 247 -22.45 44.38 3.75
CA GLU A 247 -22.40 45.67 3.06
C GLU A 247 -23.79 46.31 2.95
N ALA A 248 -24.80 45.54 2.55
CA ALA A 248 -26.18 46.01 2.47
C ALA A 248 -26.73 46.47 3.83
N VAL A 249 -26.51 45.69 4.89
CA VAL A 249 -26.96 46.02 6.26
C VAL A 249 -26.21 47.22 6.84
N GLN A 250 -24.93 47.40 6.50
CA GLN A 250 -24.16 48.59 6.90
C GLN A 250 -24.76 49.86 6.31
N GLU A 251 -25.16 49.84 5.04
CA GLU A 251 -25.78 50.99 4.38
C GLU A 251 -27.18 51.27 4.96
N GLN A 252 -28.00 50.24 5.20
CA GLN A 252 -29.28 50.39 5.88
C GLN A 252 -29.13 51.02 7.27
N HIS A 253 -28.16 50.53 8.06
CA HIS A 253 -27.84 51.10 9.36
C HIS A 253 -27.44 52.59 9.25
N ARG A 254 -26.64 52.97 8.25
CA ARG A 254 -26.24 54.37 8.00
C ARG A 254 -27.47 55.26 7.78
N LEU A 255 -28.38 54.83 6.91
CA LEU A 255 -29.61 55.56 6.58
C LEU A 255 -30.54 55.72 7.79
N VAL A 256 -30.72 54.66 8.59
CA VAL A 256 -31.54 54.71 9.82
C VAL A 256 -30.93 55.67 10.84
N ARG A 257 -29.61 55.60 11.06
CA ARG A 257 -28.89 56.51 11.97
C ARG A 257 -29.06 57.97 11.56
N GLU A 258 -28.92 58.27 10.26
CA GLU A 258 -29.11 59.63 9.75
C GLU A 258 -30.55 60.12 9.97
N ARG A 259 -31.56 59.28 9.71
CA ARG A 259 -32.97 59.64 9.93
C ARG A 259 -33.26 59.96 11.40
N VAL A 260 -32.75 59.13 12.31
CA VAL A 260 -32.90 59.33 13.77
C VAL A 260 -32.17 60.60 14.23
N SER A 261 -30.96 60.87 13.72
CA SER A 261 -30.20 62.10 14.05
C SER A 261 -30.90 63.40 13.65
N ARG A 262 -31.79 63.34 12.65
CA ARG A 262 -32.61 64.47 12.19
C ARG A 262 -33.98 64.54 12.90
N GLY A 263 -34.20 63.72 13.93
CA GLY A 263 -35.46 63.65 14.67
C GLY A 263 -36.62 62.98 13.91
N MET A 264 -36.34 62.31 12.78
CA MET A 264 -37.35 61.73 11.89
C MET A 264 -37.49 60.20 12.04
N GLY A 265 -36.94 59.59 13.09
CA GLY A 265 -37.00 58.15 13.33
C GLY A 265 -36.98 57.79 14.81
N ALA A 266 -37.45 56.59 15.17
CA ALA A 266 -37.51 56.16 16.56
C ALA A 266 -36.15 55.62 17.05
N SER A 267 -35.86 55.79 18.35
CA SER A 267 -34.67 55.18 18.97
C SER A 267 -34.69 53.65 18.92
N LEU A 268 -35.89 53.06 18.92
CA LEU A 268 -36.10 51.62 18.74
C LEU A 268 -35.61 51.15 17.36
N ASP A 269 -35.88 51.91 16.29
CA ASP A 269 -35.46 51.56 14.92
C ASP A 269 -33.93 51.51 14.81
N LEU A 270 -33.24 52.44 15.48
CA LEU A 270 -31.77 52.43 15.54
C LEU A 270 -31.25 51.18 16.29
N ARG A 271 -31.89 50.79 17.40
CA ARG A 271 -31.51 49.58 18.15
C ARG A 271 -31.72 48.32 17.31
N THR A 272 -32.81 48.23 16.57
CA THR A 272 -33.07 47.11 15.65
C THR A 272 -31.99 47.04 14.56
N ALA A 273 -31.66 48.19 13.93
CA ALA A 273 -30.60 48.24 12.93
C ALA A 273 -29.21 47.88 13.50
N GLU A 274 -28.90 48.28 14.73
CA GLU A 274 -27.66 47.89 15.43
C GLU A 274 -27.59 46.37 15.66
N ILE A 275 -28.71 45.74 16.02
CA ILE A 275 -28.81 44.27 16.18
C ILE A 275 -28.59 43.57 14.84
N GLU A 276 -29.24 44.04 13.76
CA GLU A 276 -29.06 43.49 12.41
C GLU A 276 -27.61 43.59 11.93
N LEU A 277 -26.95 44.74 12.16
CA LEU A 277 -25.53 44.91 11.85
C LEU A 277 -24.64 43.97 12.66
N ALA A 278 -24.92 43.80 13.96
CA ALA A 278 -24.19 42.85 14.80
C ALA A 278 -24.38 41.40 14.32
N ALA A 279 -25.60 41.02 13.93
CA ALA A 279 -25.91 39.71 13.37
C ALA A 279 -25.19 39.46 12.02
N ALA A 280 -25.19 40.45 11.12
CA ALA A 280 -24.48 40.34 9.84
C ALA A 280 -22.95 40.21 10.03
N ARG A 281 -22.37 40.98 10.97
CA ARG A 281 -20.95 40.85 11.35
C ARG A 281 -20.63 39.47 11.92
N TYR A 282 -21.53 38.94 12.76
CA TYR A 282 -21.40 37.58 13.29
C TYR A 282 -21.47 36.53 12.17
N GLY A 283 -22.37 36.67 11.20
CA GLY A 283 -22.48 35.83 10.02
C GLY A 283 -21.18 35.77 9.22
N VAL A 284 -20.59 36.93 8.86
CA VAL A 284 -19.27 36.97 8.19
C VAL A 284 -18.19 36.30 9.03
N SER A 285 -18.17 36.53 10.34
CA SER A 285 -17.22 35.90 11.24
C SER A 285 -17.34 34.37 11.23
N GLN A 286 -18.56 33.85 11.18
CA GLN A 286 -18.85 32.42 11.09
C GLN A 286 -18.44 31.83 9.74
N SER A 287 -18.81 32.47 8.62
CA SER A 287 -18.44 32.01 7.27
C SER A 287 -16.92 32.01 7.09
N ARG A 288 -16.21 33.01 7.61
CA ARG A 288 -14.73 33.02 7.60
C ARG A 288 -14.14 31.82 8.33
N ARG A 289 -14.62 31.51 9.54
CA ARG A 289 -14.18 30.32 10.28
C ARG A 289 -14.48 29.03 9.51
N ARG A 290 -15.62 28.96 8.81
CA ARG A 290 -15.98 27.78 8.00
C ARG A 290 -15.06 27.61 6.80
N VAL A 291 -14.71 28.69 6.09
CA VAL A 291 -13.71 28.67 5.01
C VAL A 291 -12.35 28.23 5.54
N ASP A 292 -11.90 28.80 6.65
CA ASP A 292 -10.62 28.43 7.25
C ASP A 292 -10.58 26.94 7.63
N LEU A 293 -11.65 26.42 8.26
CA LEU A 293 -11.75 25.01 8.64
C LEU A 293 -11.75 24.07 7.43
N THR A 294 -12.62 24.31 6.45
CA THR A 294 -12.74 23.46 5.26
C THR A 294 -11.47 23.47 4.41
N ARG A 295 -10.77 24.62 4.34
CA ARG A 295 -9.43 24.68 3.72
C ARG A 295 -8.41 23.86 4.49
N GLN A 296 -8.36 23.94 5.82
CA GLN A 296 -7.44 23.12 6.61
C GLN A 296 -7.70 21.61 6.43
N GLN A 297 -8.97 21.20 6.36
CA GLN A 297 -9.34 19.81 6.05
C GLN A 297 -8.82 19.40 4.67
N LEU A 298 -9.03 20.22 3.64
CA LEU A 298 -8.53 19.97 2.29
C LEU A 298 -6.99 19.95 2.23
N MET A 299 -6.30 20.86 2.94
CA MET A 299 -4.83 20.88 3.04
C MET A 299 -4.29 19.60 3.65
N ASN A 300 -4.95 19.10 4.71
CA ASN A 300 -4.54 17.85 5.36
C ASN A 300 -4.70 16.64 4.43
N ALA A 301 -5.79 16.59 3.66
CA ALA A 301 -6.06 15.49 2.73
C ALA A 301 -5.19 15.52 1.46
N THR A 302 -4.80 16.70 1.00
CA THR A 302 -4.07 16.89 -0.28
C THR A 302 -2.58 17.18 -0.14
N GLY A 303 -2.12 17.54 1.06
CA GLY A 303 -0.76 18.05 1.30
C GLY A 303 -0.49 19.44 0.72
N LEU A 304 -1.48 20.10 0.11
CA LEU A 304 -1.31 21.42 -0.51
C LEU A 304 -1.17 22.54 0.52
N SER A 305 -0.34 23.53 0.21
CA SER A 305 -0.25 24.78 0.98
C SER A 305 -1.29 25.81 0.49
N LEU A 306 -2.56 25.61 0.87
CA LEU A 306 -3.62 26.56 0.53
C LEU A 306 -3.51 27.83 1.38
N SER A 307 -2.95 28.89 0.79
CA SER A 307 -2.91 30.22 1.43
C SER A 307 -4.28 30.90 1.39
N ARG A 308 -4.51 31.93 2.22
CA ARG A 308 -5.77 32.71 2.19
C ARG A 308 -6.08 33.36 0.84
N MET A 309 -5.07 33.53 -0.02
CA MET A 309 -5.19 34.12 -1.37
C MET A 309 -5.48 33.07 -2.46
N SER A 310 -5.64 31.79 -2.10
CA SER A 310 -6.00 30.76 -3.07
C SER A 310 -7.51 30.73 -3.32
N ARG A 311 -7.94 30.68 -4.59
CA ARG A 311 -9.37 30.57 -4.97
C ARG A 311 -9.62 29.18 -5.54
N LEU A 312 -10.66 28.50 -5.06
CA LEU A 312 -11.08 27.21 -5.61
C LEU A 312 -12.12 27.49 -6.69
N VAL A 313 -11.97 26.86 -7.85
CA VAL A 313 -12.88 27.06 -8.99
C VAL A 313 -13.80 25.84 -9.10
N PRO A 314 -15.13 26.00 -9.02
CA PRO A 314 -16.04 24.88 -9.19
C PRO A 314 -15.85 24.23 -10.57
N PRO A 315 -15.84 22.88 -10.65
CA PRO A 315 -15.77 22.19 -11.93
C PRO A 315 -17.05 22.45 -12.75
N PRO A 316 -16.97 22.35 -14.09
CA PRO A 316 -18.18 22.34 -14.92
C PRO A 316 -19.10 21.18 -14.49
N PRO A 317 -20.43 21.30 -14.65
CA PRO A 317 -21.36 20.24 -14.30
C PRO A 317 -21.03 18.93 -15.03
N ILE A 318 -20.87 17.86 -14.26
CA ILE A 318 -20.59 16.51 -14.77
C ILE A 318 -21.89 15.71 -14.70
N THR A 319 -22.17 14.93 -15.75
CA THR A 319 -23.38 14.11 -15.86
C THR A 319 -23.04 12.64 -16.04
N TRP A 320 -23.86 11.77 -15.46
CA TRP A 320 -23.82 10.33 -15.71
C TRP A 320 -24.86 9.95 -16.78
N ASP A 321 -24.43 9.18 -17.78
CA ASP A 321 -25.19 8.84 -18.98
C ASP A 321 -25.56 7.34 -19.11
N ALA A 322 -24.96 6.47 -18.30
CA ALA A 322 -25.21 5.03 -18.37
C ALA A 322 -26.48 4.63 -17.60
N GLY A 323 -27.21 3.65 -18.13
CA GLY A 323 -28.37 3.06 -17.47
C GLY A 323 -27.99 2.18 -16.26
N LEU A 324 -28.99 1.81 -15.46
CA LEU A 324 -28.80 1.06 -14.22
C LEU A 324 -28.05 -0.27 -14.41
N GLU A 325 -28.50 -1.13 -15.33
CA GLU A 325 -27.88 -2.45 -15.54
C GLU A 325 -26.42 -2.34 -16.00
N ALA A 326 -26.12 -1.37 -16.86
CA ALA A 326 -24.75 -1.11 -17.30
C ALA A 326 -23.89 -0.61 -16.13
N THR A 327 -24.44 0.24 -15.27
CA THR A 327 -23.76 0.74 -14.05
C THR A 327 -23.43 -0.40 -13.10
N ILE A 328 -24.39 -1.30 -12.83
CA ILE A 328 -24.16 -2.46 -11.95
C ILE A 328 -23.05 -3.36 -12.51
N ALA A 329 -23.11 -3.69 -13.80
CA ALA A 329 -22.09 -4.53 -14.44
C ALA A 329 -20.70 -3.91 -14.34
N GLN A 330 -20.58 -2.60 -14.63
CA GLN A 330 -19.30 -1.87 -14.56
C GLN A 330 -18.77 -1.79 -13.12
N VAL A 331 -19.61 -1.55 -12.12
CA VAL A 331 -19.18 -1.51 -10.71
C VAL A 331 -18.69 -2.88 -10.27
N LEU A 332 -19.40 -3.96 -10.60
CA LEU A 332 -18.98 -5.33 -10.25
C LEU A 332 -17.63 -5.70 -10.86
N GLU A 333 -17.42 -5.37 -12.14
CA GLU A 333 -16.16 -5.65 -12.86
C GLU A 333 -14.99 -4.82 -12.31
N ALA A 334 -15.22 -3.53 -12.03
CA ALA A 334 -14.20 -2.62 -11.54
C ALA A 334 -13.84 -2.83 -10.06
N ASN A 335 -14.65 -3.56 -9.29
CA ASN A 335 -14.52 -3.64 -7.84
C ASN A 335 -13.24 -4.39 -7.41
N THR A 336 -12.33 -3.67 -6.73
CA THR A 336 -11.06 -4.22 -6.25
C THR A 336 -11.23 -5.23 -5.13
N TYR A 337 -12.27 -5.09 -4.29
CA TYR A 337 -12.57 -6.03 -3.21
C TYR A 337 -13.04 -7.38 -3.75
N LEU A 338 -13.90 -7.40 -4.78
CA LEU A 338 -14.31 -8.65 -5.44
C LEU A 338 -13.11 -9.37 -6.09
N ARG A 339 -12.26 -8.63 -6.81
CA ARG A 339 -11.02 -9.19 -7.40
C ARG A 339 -10.09 -9.78 -6.33
N ALA A 340 -10.00 -9.16 -5.16
CA ALA A 340 -9.20 -9.69 -4.04
C ALA A 340 -9.78 -10.99 -3.46
N LEU A 341 -11.11 -11.09 -3.38
CA LEU A 341 -11.80 -12.32 -2.95
C LEU A 341 -11.70 -13.45 -3.98
N GLU A 342 -11.65 -13.13 -5.27
CA GLU A 342 -11.37 -14.13 -6.32
C GLU A 342 -9.98 -14.75 -6.17
N ILE A 343 -8.97 -13.94 -5.80
CA ILE A 343 -7.62 -14.42 -5.46
C ILE A 343 -7.68 -15.35 -4.24
N ASP A 344 -8.42 -14.98 -3.19
CA ASP A 344 -8.58 -15.82 -2.00
C ASP A 344 -9.29 -17.15 -2.31
N LEU A 345 -10.31 -17.12 -3.17
CA LEU A 345 -10.99 -18.33 -3.65
C LEU A 345 -10.02 -19.23 -4.44
N ALA A 346 -9.20 -18.66 -5.31
CA ALA A 346 -8.19 -19.39 -6.06
C ALA A 346 -7.10 -19.98 -5.14
N ALA A 347 -6.70 -19.25 -4.09
CA ALA A 347 -5.78 -19.72 -3.06
C ALA A 347 -6.38 -20.87 -2.24
N ALA A 348 -7.64 -20.76 -1.83
CA ALA A 348 -8.36 -21.82 -1.12
C ALA A 348 -8.50 -23.10 -1.97
N ARG A 349 -8.79 -22.97 -3.28
CA ARG A 349 -8.80 -24.10 -4.23
C ARG A 349 -7.43 -24.79 -4.32
N ARG A 350 -6.34 -24.03 -4.31
CA ARG A 350 -4.98 -24.56 -4.31
C ARG A 350 -4.63 -25.24 -2.99
N ALA A 351 -5.04 -24.66 -1.86
CA ALA A 351 -4.85 -25.24 -0.54
C ALA A 351 -5.57 -26.59 -0.39
N LEU A 352 -6.79 -26.71 -0.93
CA LEU A 352 -7.51 -27.98 -0.97
C LEU A 352 -6.75 -29.04 -1.78
N ARG A 353 -6.22 -28.69 -2.96
CA ARG A 353 -5.41 -29.63 -3.76
C ARG A 353 -4.13 -30.05 -3.03
N LYS A 354 -3.49 -29.13 -2.31
CA LYS A 354 -2.33 -29.44 -1.47
C LYS A 354 -2.69 -30.44 -0.37
N ALA A 355 -3.78 -30.20 0.38
CA ALA A 355 -4.25 -31.11 1.41
C ALA A 355 -4.62 -32.51 0.85
N GLN A 356 -5.20 -32.58 -0.35
CA GLN A 356 -5.47 -33.85 -1.05
C GLN A 356 -4.20 -34.63 -1.37
N GLN A 357 -3.11 -33.94 -1.76
CA GLN A 357 -1.83 -34.58 -2.06
C GLN A 357 -1.10 -35.05 -0.79
N GLU A 358 -1.28 -34.36 0.32
CA GLU A 358 -0.72 -34.73 1.63
C GLU A 358 -1.33 -36.03 2.19
N THR A 359 -2.52 -36.43 1.73
CA THR A 359 -3.14 -37.73 2.07
C THR A 359 -2.44 -38.92 1.38
N TRP A 360 -1.72 -38.69 0.29
CA TRP A 360 -0.98 -39.74 -0.43
C TRP A 360 0.44 -39.93 0.15
N PRO A 361 1.03 -41.14 0.06
CA PRO A 361 2.42 -41.38 0.47
C PRO A 361 3.39 -40.39 -0.15
N GLU A 362 4.34 -39.89 0.66
CA GLU A 362 5.44 -39.08 0.17
C GLU A 362 6.49 -39.98 -0.45
N VAL A 363 6.74 -39.84 -1.75
CA VAL A 363 7.79 -40.59 -2.43
C VAL A 363 8.87 -39.62 -2.89
N ASN A 364 10.09 -39.81 -2.40
CA ASN A 364 11.25 -38.99 -2.73
C ASN A 364 12.35 -39.87 -3.33
N SER A 365 13.00 -39.40 -4.39
CA SER A 365 14.23 -40.00 -4.90
C SER A 365 15.43 -39.14 -4.52
N SER A 366 16.53 -39.77 -4.16
CA SER A 366 17.79 -39.09 -3.87
C SER A 366 18.95 -39.69 -4.65
N LEU A 367 19.86 -38.85 -5.11
CA LEU A 367 21.16 -39.22 -5.68
C LEU A 367 22.23 -38.41 -4.95
N SER A 368 23.29 -39.06 -4.48
CA SER A 368 24.45 -38.41 -3.88
C SER A 368 25.73 -38.93 -4.49
N ILE A 369 26.72 -38.06 -4.69
CA ILE A 369 28.03 -38.37 -5.25
C ILE A 369 29.08 -37.64 -4.40
N ASN A 370 30.15 -38.31 -3.98
CA ASN A 370 31.24 -37.71 -3.21
C ASN A 370 32.51 -37.45 -4.06
N GLU A 371 33.54 -36.87 -3.44
CA GLU A 371 34.83 -36.55 -4.08
C GLU A 371 35.56 -37.77 -4.66
N ALA A 372 35.32 -38.96 -4.12
CA ALA A 372 35.91 -40.21 -4.59
C ALA A 372 35.15 -40.83 -5.80
N GLY A 373 34.06 -40.20 -6.24
CA GLY A 373 33.18 -40.73 -7.28
C GLY A 373 32.27 -41.85 -6.80
N GLU A 374 32.20 -42.10 -5.50
CA GLU A 374 31.25 -43.02 -4.92
C GLU A 374 29.86 -42.38 -4.97
N TRP A 375 28.88 -43.14 -5.41
CA TRP A 375 27.53 -42.66 -5.61
C TRP A 375 26.53 -43.55 -4.87
N ARG A 376 25.45 -42.94 -4.40
CA ARG A 376 24.30 -43.61 -3.80
C ARG A 376 23.03 -43.05 -4.40
N VAL A 377 22.20 -43.92 -4.94
CA VAL A 377 20.83 -43.60 -5.37
C VAL A 377 19.84 -44.30 -4.45
N GLY A 378 18.74 -43.64 -4.11
CA GLY A 378 17.70 -44.18 -3.27
C GLY A 378 16.32 -43.67 -3.68
N VAL A 379 15.30 -44.45 -3.32
CA VAL A 379 13.91 -44.02 -3.31
C VAL A 379 13.38 -44.30 -1.92
N GLU A 380 12.82 -43.29 -1.28
CA GLU A 380 12.21 -43.36 0.04
C GLU A 380 10.72 -43.05 -0.10
N ALA A 381 9.89 -43.92 0.47
CA ALA A 381 8.45 -43.71 0.56
C ALA A 381 8.07 -43.62 2.03
N SER A 382 7.53 -42.48 2.46
CA SER A 382 7.01 -42.29 3.81
C SER A 382 5.48 -42.19 3.77
N TRP A 383 4.82 -42.94 4.65
CA TRP A 383 3.37 -42.91 4.77
C TRP A 383 2.96 -43.18 6.22
N TYR A 384 2.15 -42.29 6.77
CA TYR A 384 1.46 -42.52 8.02
C TYR A 384 0.27 -43.44 7.76
N PHE A 385 0.45 -44.74 8.00
CA PHE A 385 -0.67 -45.70 7.91
C PHE A 385 -1.73 -45.45 9.00
N TRP A 386 -1.35 -44.75 10.08
CA TRP A 386 -2.23 -44.25 11.13
C TRP A 386 -1.74 -42.89 11.62
N ASP A 387 -2.51 -41.85 11.38
CA ASP A 387 -2.20 -40.44 11.71
C ASP A 387 -3.22 -39.83 12.69
N GLY A 388 -4.09 -40.65 13.29
CA GLY A 388 -5.14 -40.15 14.19
C GLY A 388 -6.18 -39.25 13.51
N GLN A 389 -6.43 -39.43 12.21
CA GLN A 389 -7.34 -38.63 11.38
C GLN A 389 -6.82 -37.22 11.03
N GLU A 390 -5.55 -36.92 11.28
CA GLU A 390 -4.96 -35.60 11.02
C GLU A 390 -5.11 -35.16 9.55
N ALA A 391 -4.76 -36.00 8.59
CA ALA A 391 -4.88 -35.69 7.16
C ALA A 391 -6.34 -35.52 6.74
N ALA A 392 -7.24 -36.37 7.27
CA ALA A 392 -8.67 -36.28 6.98
C ALA A 392 -9.28 -34.96 7.48
N GLN A 393 -8.94 -34.53 8.71
CA GLN A 393 -9.43 -33.28 9.27
C GLN A 393 -8.82 -32.05 8.59
N ARG A 394 -7.54 -32.11 8.17
CA ARG A 394 -6.94 -31.05 7.34
C ARG A 394 -7.63 -30.90 5.99
N LEU A 395 -7.96 -32.02 5.35
CA LEU A 395 -8.70 -32.03 4.09
C LEU A 395 -10.09 -31.41 4.25
N GLU A 396 -10.83 -31.81 5.29
CA GLU A 396 -12.16 -31.28 5.60
C GLU A 396 -12.10 -29.78 5.93
N ALA A 397 -11.09 -29.35 6.68
CA ALA A 397 -10.85 -27.93 6.97
C ALA A 397 -10.58 -27.15 5.68
N ALA A 398 -9.72 -27.65 4.78
CA ALA A 398 -9.44 -27.00 3.50
C ALA A 398 -10.68 -26.94 2.58
N ALA A 399 -11.53 -27.98 2.59
CA ALA A 399 -12.79 -27.98 1.86
C ALA A 399 -13.78 -26.95 2.42
N SER A 400 -13.86 -26.86 3.75
CA SER A 400 -14.67 -25.85 4.45
C SER A 400 -14.18 -24.43 4.17
N GLU A 401 -12.87 -24.18 4.14
CA GLU A 401 -12.30 -22.88 3.76
C GLU A 401 -12.64 -22.51 2.32
N LEU A 402 -12.59 -23.46 1.38
CA LEU A 402 -13.00 -23.23 0.00
C LEU A 402 -14.48 -22.82 -0.09
N GLN A 403 -15.36 -23.53 0.62
CA GLN A 403 -16.78 -23.19 0.66
C GLN A 403 -17.00 -21.81 1.30
N ARG A 404 -16.26 -21.49 2.38
CA ARG A 404 -16.35 -20.20 3.05
C ARG A 404 -15.91 -19.05 2.13
N ALA A 405 -14.82 -19.24 1.38
CA ALA A 405 -14.36 -18.26 0.39
C ALA A 405 -15.37 -18.06 -0.76
N ALA A 406 -16.02 -19.13 -1.22
CA ALA A 406 -17.06 -19.03 -2.25
C ALA A 406 -18.28 -18.26 -1.77
N VAL A 407 -18.80 -18.59 -0.57
CA VAL A 407 -19.92 -17.87 0.04
C VAL A 407 -19.57 -16.41 0.33
N ALA A 408 -18.33 -16.12 0.75
CA ALA A 408 -17.87 -14.76 0.98
C ALA A 408 -17.85 -13.93 -0.32
N LEU A 409 -17.42 -14.52 -1.44
CA LEU A 409 -17.46 -13.87 -2.76
C LEU A 409 -18.89 -13.59 -3.21
N GLU A 410 -19.81 -14.56 -3.07
CA GLU A 410 -21.23 -14.39 -3.41
C GLU A 410 -21.88 -13.28 -2.57
N ALA A 411 -21.68 -13.31 -1.25
CA ALA A 411 -22.23 -12.29 -0.36
C ALA A 411 -21.66 -10.90 -0.64
N ALA A 412 -20.35 -10.80 -0.95
CA ALA A 412 -19.72 -9.55 -1.34
C ALA A 412 -20.25 -9.03 -2.67
N ALA A 413 -20.48 -9.90 -3.66
CA ALA A 413 -21.03 -9.50 -4.96
C ALA A 413 -22.45 -8.92 -4.80
N GLU A 414 -23.31 -9.53 -3.98
CA GLU A 414 -24.64 -9.00 -3.69
C GLU A 414 -24.59 -7.67 -2.93
N ALA A 415 -23.67 -7.52 -1.98
CA ALA A 415 -23.47 -6.26 -1.26
C ALA A 415 -23.02 -5.13 -2.22
N VAL A 416 -22.07 -5.42 -3.11
CA VAL A 416 -21.60 -4.46 -4.14
C VAL A 416 -22.71 -4.14 -5.14
N ARG A 417 -23.55 -5.12 -5.51
CA ARG A 417 -24.73 -4.89 -6.35
C ARG A 417 -25.71 -3.93 -5.69
N LEU A 418 -25.97 -4.11 -4.39
CA LEU A 418 -26.84 -3.21 -3.62
C LEU A 418 -26.23 -1.80 -3.49
N GLU A 419 -24.92 -1.70 -3.29
CA GLU A 419 -24.20 -0.42 -3.28
C GLU A 419 -24.35 0.30 -4.63
N ALA A 420 -24.12 -0.40 -5.76
CA ALA A 420 -24.29 0.16 -7.09
C ALA A 420 -25.72 0.65 -7.36
N LEU A 421 -26.73 -0.11 -6.93
CA LEU A 421 -28.13 0.30 -6.97
C LEU A 421 -28.37 1.59 -6.18
N SER A 422 -27.86 1.65 -4.94
CA SER A 422 -27.99 2.83 -4.08
C SER A 422 -27.37 4.07 -4.70
N LEU A 423 -26.15 3.96 -5.22
CA LEU A 423 -25.43 5.08 -5.85
C LEU A 423 -26.16 5.60 -7.09
N TYR A 424 -26.69 4.70 -7.91
CA TYR A 424 -27.45 5.08 -9.10
C TYR A 424 -28.75 5.83 -8.72
N TYR A 425 -29.51 5.32 -7.75
CA TYR A 425 -30.73 6.00 -7.29
C TYR A 425 -30.44 7.33 -6.58
N GLU A 426 -29.33 7.44 -5.86
CA GLU A 426 -28.88 8.69 -5.25
C GLU A 426 -28.55 9.75 -6.31
N TYR A 427 -27.88 9.35 -7.41
CA TYR A 427 -27.67 10.24 -8.55
C TYR A 427 -29.00 10.68 -9.18
N LEU A 428 -29.95 9.77 -9.37
CA LEU A 428 -31.28 10.12 -9.89
C LEU A 428 -32.05 11.10 -8.99
N ASP A 429 -32.06 10.88 -7.67
CA ASP A 429 -32.65 11.83 -6.71
C ASP A 429 -31.97 13.20 -6.78
N CYS A 430 -30.64 13.25 -6.94
CA CYS A 430 -29.93 14.51 -7.14
C CYS A 430 -30.26 15.19 -8.47
N ASP A 431 -30.47 14.43 -9.55
CA ASP A 431 -30.87 14.95 -10.86
C ASP A 431 -32.28 15.53 -10.83
N GLU A 432 -33.24 14.80 -10.25
CA GLU A 432 -34.62 15.26 -10.08
C GLU A 432 -34.71 16.50 -9.17
N ARG A 433 -33.90 16.56 -8.10
CA ARG A 433 -33.79 17.76 -7.25
C ARG A 433 -33.25 18.96 -7.98
N LEU A 434 -32.30 18.79 -8.89
CA LEU A 434 -31.80 19.87 -9.73
C LEU A 434 -32.91 20.40 -10.65
N GLN A 435 -33.68 19.51 -11.28
CA GLN A 435 -34.82 19.90 -12.12
C GLN A 435 -35.87 20.68 -11.32
N LEU A 436 -36.16 20.25 -10.09
CA LEU A 436 -37.06 20.99 -9.20
C LEU A 436 -36.51 22.39 -8.86
N ALA A 437 -35.24 22.49 -8.49
CA ALA A 437 -34.61 23.77 -8.15
C ALA A 437 -34.60 24.74 -9.36
N GLU A 438 -34.42 24.22 -10.57
CA GLU A 438 -34.53 25.02 -11.81
C GLU A 438 -35.94 25.60 -12.01
N LEU A 439 -36.99 24.80 -11.77
CA LEU A 439 -38.37 25.27 -11.81
C LEU A 439 -38.67 26.31 -10.72
N GLU A 440 -38.11 26.14 -9.52
CA GLU A 440 -38.25 27.12 -8.44
C GLU A 440 -37.59 28.45 -8.78
N VAL A 441 -36.41 28.43 -9.40
CA VAL A 441 -35.72 29.63 -9.90
C VAL A 441 -36.54 30.31 -10.98
N ALA A 442 -37.11 29.56 -11.93
CA ALA A 442 -37.98 30.10 -12.97
C ALA A 442 -39.20 30.81 -12.36
N ARG A 443 -39.91 30.14 -11.44
CA ARG A 443 -41.06 30.69 -10.70
C ARG A 443 -40.70 31.96 -9.92
N ALA A 444 -39.60 31.93 -9.17
CA ALA A 444 -39.16 33.08 -8.37
C ALA A 444 -38.74 34.27 -9.26
N THR A 445 -38.19 34.00 -10.46
CA THR A 445 -37.85 35.02 -11.45
C THR A 445 -39.11 35.70 -12.00
N GLU A 446 -40.12 34.92 -12.39
CA GLU A 446 -41.41 35.47 -12.85
C GLU A 446 -42.12 36.28 -11.76
N LEU A 447 -42.11 35.79 -10.51
CA LEU A 447 -42.66 36.50 -9.37
C LEU A 447 -41.97 37.85 -9.15
N LEU A 448 -40.64 37.89 -9.24
CA LEU A 448 -39.87 39.12 -9.15
C LEU A 448 -40.24 40.10 -10.27
N GLU A 449 -40.36 39.62 -11.50
CA GLU A 449 -40.77 40.46 -12.63
C GLU A 449 -42.16 41.05 -12.44
N MET A 450 -43.14 40.24 -12.04
CA MET A 450 -44.49 40.70 -11.76
C MET A 450 -44.51 41.74 -10.64
N THR A 451 -43.79 41.47 -9.55
CA THR A 451 -43.71 42.35 -8.37
C THR A 451 -43.04 43.68 -8.74
N ARG A 452 -41.96 43.64 -9.53
CA ARG A 452 -41.27 44.83 -10.03
C ARG A 452 -42.18 45.71 -10.90
N ARG A 453 -43.00 45.11 -11.76
CA ARG A 453 -44.02 45.86 -12.55
C ARG A 453 -45.06 46.53 -11.65
N ARG A 454 -45.60 45.81 -10.66
CA ARG A 454 -46.57 46.36 -9.70
C ARG A 454 -45.97 47.46 -8.81
N TYR A 455 -44.70 47.33 -8.44
CA TYR A 455 -43.95 48.35 -7.68
C TYR A 455 -43.78 49.64 -8.47
N GLY A 456 -43.46 49.55 -9.77
CA GLY A 456 -43.43 50.71 -10.67
C GLY A 456 -44.77 51.44 -10.76
N LEU A 457 -45.89 50.72 -10.58
CA LEU A 457 -47.25 51.27 -10.55
C LEU A 457 -47.71 51.71 -9.14
N ARG A 458 -46.85 51.64 -8.12
CA ARG A 458 -47.18 51.88 -6.70
C ARG A 458 -48.31 50.98 -6.15
N MET A 459 -48.50 49.80 -6.75
CA MET A 459 -49.54 48.82 -6.39
C MET A 459 -49.05 47.71 -5.46
N THR A 460 -47.79 47.76 -5.02
CA THR A 460 -47.19 46.79 -4.10
C THR A 460 -46.27 47.55 -3.14
N THR A 461 -45.97 46.95 -1.99
CA THR A 461 -45.12 47.55 -0.96
C THR A 461 -43.65 47.25 -1.20
N GLU A 462 -42.76 48.07 -0.62
CA GLU A 462 -41.32 47.79 -0.62
C GLU A 462 -40.99 46.46 0.06
N LEU A 463 -41.76 46.10 1.09
CA LEU A 463 -41.65 44.79 1.77
C LEU A 463 -41.92 43.63 0.82
N GLU A 464 -42.93 43.73 -0.06
CA GLU A 464 -43.25 42.69 -1.05
C GLU A 464 -42.15 42.56 -2.12
N MET A 465 -41.57 43.68 -2.57
CA MET A 465 -40.43 43.66 -3.49
C MET A 465 -39.20 42.99 -2.86
N MET A 466 -38.91 43.29 -1.59
CA MET A 466 -37.81 42.65 -0.85
C MET A 466 -38.04 41.16 -0.65
N LYS A 467 -39.28 40.74 -0.36
CA LYS A 467 -39.64 39.31 -0.25
C LYS A 467 -39.39 38.58 -1.57
N ALA A 468 -39.84 39.13 -2.70
CA ALA A 468 -39.62 38.52 -4.01
C ALA A 468 -38.13 38.42 -4.39
N LEU A 469 -37.32 39.44 -4.05
CA LEU A 469 -35.87 39.40 -4.22
C LEU A 469 -35.20 38.31 -3.37
N ASN A 470 -35.60 38.19 -2.10
CA ASN A 470 -35.07 37.16 -1.21
C ASN A 470 -35.46 35.75 -1.64
N GLU A 471 -36.68 35.55 -2.16
CA GLU A 471 -37.15 34.28 -2.69
C GLU A 471 -36.32 33.85 -3.92
N LEU A 472 -36.03 34.77 -4.85
CA LEU A 472 -35.15 34.48 -5.99
C LEU A 472 -33.72 34.14 -5.54
N ARG A 473 -33.18 34.87 -4.56
CA ARG A 473 -31.85 34.58 -4.00
C ARG A 473 -31.80 33.19 -3.37
N SER A 474 -32.81 32.84 -2.57
CA SER A 474 -32.91 31.52 -1.95
C SER A 474 -33.02 30.40 -2.99
N ALA A 475 -33.85 30.58 -4.02
CA ALA A 475 -34.01 29.58 -5.10
C ALA A 475 -32.69 29.36 -5.87
N LYS A 476 -31.95 30.44 -6.17
CA LYS A 476 -30.64 30.34 -6.83
C LYS A 476 -29.59 29.65 -5.97
N ALA A 477 -29.60 29.89 -4.66
CA ALA A 477 -28.71 29.20 -3.73
C ALA A 477 -29.01 27.69 -3.66
N GLU A 478 -30.29 27.31 -3.64
CA GLU A 478 -30.69 25.90 -3.67
C GLU A 478 -30.30 25.23 -5.00
N GLN A 479 -30.48 25.92 -6.13
CA GLN A 479 -30.04 25.44 -7.44
C GLN A 479 -28.53 25.17 -7.47
N ALA A 480 -27.71 26.11 -6.98
CA ALA A 480 -26.26 25.92 -6.92
C ALA A 480 -25.88 24.72 -6.05
N ALA A 481 -26.52 24.55 -4.88
CA ALA A 481 -26.32 23.40 -4.01
C ALA A 481 -26.72 22.08 -4.68
N ALA A 482 -27.82 22.06 -5.43
CA ALA A 482 -28.28 20.89 -6.20
C ALA A 482 -27.29 20.51 -7.31
N VAL A 483 -26.73 21.50 -8.04
CA VAL A 483 -25.68 21.27 -9.04
C VAL A 483 -24.46 20.59 -8.41
N TYR A 484 -23.99 21.06 -7.25
CA TYR A 484 -22.85 20.45 -6.57
C TYR A 484 -23.10 19.02 -6.13
N LYS A 485 -24.26 18.74 -5.52
CA LYS A 485 -24.63 17.38 -5.10
C LYS A 485 -24.72 16.42 -6.28
N ARG A 486 -25.39 16.82 -7.37
CA ARG A 486 -25.47 16.02 -8.60
C ARG A 486 -24.09 15.74 -9.20
N THR A 487 -23.23 16.75 -9.25
CA THR A 487 -21.86 16.62 -9.79
C THR A 487 -21.02 15.67 -8.94
N ALA A 488 -21.12 15.78 -7.60
CA ALA A 488 -20.44 14.85 -6.69
C ALA A 488 -20.93 13.41 -6.85
N ALA A 489 -22.25 13.19 -6.94
CA ALA A 489 -22.83 11.87 -7.18
C ALA A 489 -22.38 11.28 -8.53
N ALA A 490 -22.30 12.09 -9.59
CA ALA A 490 -21.78 11.66 -10.89
C ALA A 490 -20.30 11.23 -10.79
N ILE A 491 -19.46 12.03 -10.12
CA ILE A 491 -18.04 11.68 -9.89
C ILE A 491 -17.94 10.37 -9.12
N GLN A 492 -18.78 10.16 -8.11
CA GLN A 492 -18.79 8.92 -7.33
C GLN A 492 -19.06 7.69 -8.20
N LEU A 493 -20.01 7.78 -9.14
CA LEU A 493 -20.26 6.72 -10.12
C LEU A 493 -19.07 6.50 -11.06
N PHE A 494 -18.44 7.56 -11.57
CA PHE A 494 -17.23 7.44 -12.42
C PHE A 494 -16.05 6.80 -11.68
N VAL A 495 -15.87 7.11 -10.39
CA VAL A 495 -14.82 6.49 -9.56
C VAL A 495 -15.11 5.00 -9.33
N LYS A 496 -16.35 4.65 -8.98
CA LYS A 496 -16.75 3.25 -8.71
C LYS A 496 -16.77 2.37 -9.95
N THR A 497 -16.96 2.94 -11.14
CA THR A 497 -16.89 2.24 -12.44
C THR A 497 -15.51 2.27 -13.11
N ASN A 498 -14.49 2.82 -12.42
CA ASN A 498 -13.12 2.96 -12.92
C ASN A 498 -13.01 3.76 -14.24
N GLN A 499 -13.83 4.80 -14.40
CA GLN A 499 -13.87 5.68 -15.58
C GLN A 499 -13.25 7.05 -15.28
N LEU A 500 -12.18 7.07 -14.49
CA LEU A 500 -11.52 8.30 -14.01
C LEU A 500 -10.98 9.19 -15.14
N GLY A 501 -10.56 8.59 -16.27
CA GLY A 501 -10.09 9.35 -17.44
C GLY A 501 -11.16 10.26 -18.08
N ARG A 502 -12.46 9.99 -17.84
CA ARG A 502 -13.56 10.87 -18.33
C ARG A 502 -13.71 12.15 -17.50
N ILE A 503 -13.31 12.11 -16.23
CA ILE A 503 -13.43 13.23 -15.30
C ILE A 503 -12.11 13.99 -15.09
N PHE A 504 -10.98 13.29 -15.21
CA PHE A 504 -9.63 13.82 -14.99
C PHE A 504 -8.70 13.42 -16.14
N PRO A 505 -8.83 14.05 -17.32
CA PRO A 505 -8.11 13.65 -18.52
C PRO A 505 -6.62 14.01 -18.50
N ASN A 506 -6.20 14.94 -17.63
CA ASN A 506 -4.82 15.42 -17.56
C ASN A 506 -4.00 14.71 -16.47
N ILE A 507 -4.58 13.73 -15.78
CA ILE A 507 -3.88 12.85 -14.84
C ILE A 507 -3.42 11.60 -15.61
N SER A 508 -2.13 11.28 -15.53
CA SER A 508 -1.56 10.06 -16.11
C SER A 508 -1.84 8.85 -15.22
N TRP A 509 -2.97 8.19 -15.43
CA TRP A 509 -3.39 7.02 -14.66
C TRP A 509 -2.44 5.81 -14.82
N GLU A 510 -1.68 5.73 -15.93
CA GLU A 510 -0.66 4.67 -16.16
C GLU A 510 0.53 4.70 -15.18
N GLN A 511 0.78 5.81 -14.48
CA GLN A 511 1.83 5.89 -13.45
C GLN A 511 1.36 5.33 -12.10
N TYR A 512 0.05 5.05 -11.96
CA TYR A 512 -0.58 4.59 -10.73
C TYR A 512 -1.02 3.11 -10.80
N ASP A 513 -1.12 2.52 -12.00
CA ASP A 513 -1.27 1.07 -12.28
C ASP A 513 0.07 0.30 -12.18
#